data_AF-A0A7V1DND2-F1
#
_entry.id   AF-A0A7V1DND2-F1
#
_cell.length_a   1.000
_cell.length_b   1.000
_cell.length_c   1.000
_cell.angle_alpha   90.00
_cell.angle_beta   90.00
_cell.angle_gamma   90.00
#
_symmetry.space_group_name_H-M   'P 1'
#
loop_
_entity.id
_entity.type
_entity.pdbx_description
1 polymer ?
#
loop_
_entity_poly.entity_id
_entity_poly.type
_entity_poly.pdbx_seq_one_letter_code
_entity_poly.pdbx_strand_id
1 'polypeptide(L)'
;MSEGLLGRTYYPPDLLAVAGRLAASGRFGPVTPVHLLAGTDGNVPARLGYPTLSIIALEENGVPRNYHQMTDTPDCIDMDTVVRAADFGVAAARFALASLD
;
A
#
# COMPACT_ATOMS: atom_id res chain seq x y z
N MET A 1 25.12 -11.93 -6.48
CA MET A 1 23.87 -11.66 -5.75
C MET A 1 23.37 -10.31 -6.23
N SER A 2 22.10 -10.18 -6.63
CA SER A 2 21.52 -8.89 -6.99
C SER A 2 20.36 -8.58 -6.06
N GLU A 3 20.26 -7.34 -5.60
CA GLU A 3 19.03 -6.75 -5.04
C GLU A 3 18.14 -6.20 -6.17
N GLY A 4 18.20 -6.82 -7.36
CA GLY A 4 17.59 -6.29 -8.56
C GLY A 4 16.15 -6.75 -8.72
N LEU A 5 15.17 -5.86 -8.49
CA LEU A 5 13.85 -6.03 -9.07
C LEU A 5 14.00 -6.04 -10.60
N LEU A 6 13.93 -7.21 -11.22
CA LEU A 6 14.13 -7.41 -12.66
C LEU A 6 13.01 -6.80 -13.53
N GLY A 7 11.98 -6.20 -12.92
CA GLY A 7 10.88 -5.54 -13.63
C GLY A 7 9.83 -4.97 -12.68
N ARG A 8 8.89 -4.18 -13.22
CA ARG A 8 7.77 -3.61 -12.45
C ARG A 8 6.72 -4.69 -12.18
N THR A 9 6.27 -4.82 -10.94
CA THR A 9 5.09 -5.64 -10.60
C THR A 9 3.87 -4.75 -10.61
N TYR A 10 2.76 -5.25 -11.16
CA TYR A 10 1.46 -4.59 -11.11
C TYR A 10 0.54 -5.37 -10.20
N TYR A 11 -0.25 -4.66 -9.39
CA TYR A 11 -1.30 -5.28 -8.59
C TYR A 11 -2.54 -5.57 -9.46
N PRO A 12 -3.37 -6.57 -9.08
CA PRO A 12 -4.55 -6.95 -9.83
C PRO A 12 -5.51 -5.76 -10.06
N PRO A 13 -6.02 -5.54 -11.28
CA PRO A 13 -6.92 -4.43 -11.60
C PRO A 13 -8.16 -4.36 -10.71
N ASP A 14 -8.73 -5.50 -10.34
CA ASP A 14 -9.95 -5.56 -9.52
C ASP A 14 -9.70 -5.04 -8.10
N LEU A 15 -8.57 -5.41 -7.49
CA LEU A 15 -8.17 -4.86 -6.19
C LEU A 15 -7.82 -3.38 -6.26
N LEU A 16 -7.19 -2.94 -7.35
CA LEU A 16 -6.96 -1.51 -7.59
C LEU A 16 -8.28 -0.73 -7.72
N ALA A 17 -9.30 -1.31 -8.37
CA ALA A 17 -10.62 -0.71 -8.47
C ALA A 17 -11.33 -0.64 -7.11
N VAL A 18 -11.19 -1.67 -6.26
CA VAL A 18 -11.67 -1.65 -4.87
C VAL A 18 -11.00 -0.53 -4.08
N ALA A 19 -9.68 -0.47 -4.10
CA ALA A 19 -8.91 0.57 -3.42
C ALA A 19 -9.29 1.97 -3.92
N GLY A 20 -9.46 2.13 -5.23
CA GLY A 20 -9.89 3.39 -5.85
C GLY A 20 -11.28 3.85 -5.38
N ARG A 21 -12.25 2.93 -5.26
CA ARG A 21 -13.58 3.26 -4.73
C ARG A 21 -13.52 3.66 -3.25
N LEU A 22 -12.73 2.95 -2.45
CA LEU A 22 -12.54 3.29 -1.03
C LEU A 22 -11.87 4.66 -0.88
N ALA A 23 -10.85 4.95 -1.68
CA ALA A 23 -10.20 6.26 -1.70
C ALA A 23 -11.18 7.37 -2.11
N ALA A 24 -11.95 7.17 -3.17
CA ALA A 24 -12.95 8.13 -3.66
C ALA A 24 -14.10 8.39 -2.69
N SER A 25 -14.32 7.52 -1.70
CA SER A 25 -15.35 7.73 -0.65
C SER A 25 -15.03 8.89 0.29
N GLY A 26 -13.77 9.35 0.33
CA GLY A 26 -13.31 10.40 1.25
C GLY A 26 -13.17 9.99 2.71
N ARG A 27 -13.58 8.75 3.07
CA ARG A 27 -13.58 8.26 4.46
C ARG A 27 -12.19 8.14 5.08
N PHE A 28 -11.16 7.90 4.27
CA PHE A 28 -9.81 7.55 4.76
C PHE A 28 -8.78 8.66 4.55
N GLY A 29 -9.23 9.86 4.16
CA GLY A 29 -8.34 10.93 3.73
C GLY A 29 -7.70 10.66 2.35
N PRO A 30 -6.62 11.39 2.00
CA PRO A 30 -5.94 11.21 0.73
C PRO A 30 -5.28 9.83 0.63
N VAL A 31 -5.76 9.02 -0.32
CA VAL A 31 -5.13 7.75 -0.72
C VAL A 31 -5.06 7.75 -2.24
N THR A 32 -3.84 7.68 -2.79
CA THR A 32 -3.62 7.79 -4.23
C THR A 32 -2.82 6.59 -4.76
N PRO A 33 -3.06 6.15 -6.00
CA PRO A 33 -2.18 5.19 -6.65
C PRO A 33 -0.79 5.79 -6.84
N VAL A 34 0.25 4.99 -6.58
CA VAL A 34 1.64 5.40 -6.78
C VAL A 34 2.42 4.30 -7.49
N HIS A 35 3.31 4.69 -8.40
CA HIS A 35 4.34 3.81 -8.91
C HIS A 35 5.56 3.92 -8.02
N LEU A 36 5.65 3.03 -7.03
CA LEU A 36 6.78 3.01 -6.11
C LEU A 36 8.02 2.44 -6.83
N LEU A 37 9.15 3.15 -6.72
CA LEU A 37 10.44 2.70 -7.25
C LEU A 37 11.10 1.64 -6.36
N ALA A 38 10.77 1.64 -5.07
CA ALA A 38 11.19 0.62 -4.12
C ALA A 38 10.31 -0.63 -4.21
N GLY A 39 10.92 -1.79 -3.98
CA GLY A 39 10.18 -3.04 -3.83
C GLY A 39 9.46 -3.11 -2.49
N THR A 40 8.29 -3.74 -2.48
CA THR A 40 7.64 -4.20 -1.23
C THR A 40 7.47 -5.71 -1.30
N ASP A 41 7.27 -6.37 -0.15
CA ASP A 41 7.01 -7.81 -0.11
C ASP A 41 5.80 -8.22 -0.95
N GLY A 42 4.83 -7.31 -1.14
CA GLY A 42 3.67 -7.53 -2.01
C GLY A 42 4.03 -7.83 -3.47
N ASN A 43 5.25 -7.53 -3.92
CA ASN A 43 5.71 -7.85 -5.27
C ASN A 43 5.79 -9.34 -5.55
N VAL A 44 6.12 -10.16 -4.56
CA VAL A 44 6.28 -11.61 -4.71
C VAL A 44 4.93 -12.30 -4.93
N PRO A 45 3.94 -12.17 -4.03
CA PRO A 45 2.64 -12.83 -4.22
C PRO A 45 1.88 -12.25 -5.43
N ALA A 46 2.00 -10.95 -5.72
CA ALA A 46 1.41 -10.39 -6.93
C ALA A 46 1.99 -11.01 -8.22
N ARG A 47 3.30 -11.28 -8.27
CA ARG A 47 3.92 -12.00 -9.40
C ARG A 47 3.45 -13.45 -9.55
N LEU A 48 3.04 -14.07 -8.45
CA LEU A 48 2.48 -15.42 -8.42
C LEU A 48 0.97 -15.45 -8.68
N GLY A 49 0.35 -14.30 -8.94
CA GLY A 49 -1.08 -14.20 -9.23
C GLY A 49 -1.99 -14.17 -8.01
N TYR A 50 -1.44 -14.07 -6.80
CA TYR A 50 -2.27 -13.92 -5.60
C TYR A 50 -2.87 -12.51 -5.51
N PRO A 51 -4.16 -12.38 -5.14
CA PRO A 51 -4.77 -11.08 -4.86
C PRO A 51 -4.01 -10.32 -3.77
N THR A 52 -3.19 -9.35 -4.19
CA THR A 52 -2.28 -8.62 -3.31
C THR A 52 -2.35 -7.13 -3.61
N LEU A 53 -2.29 -6.31 -2.56
CA LEU A 53 -2.06 -4.88 -2.65
C LEU A 53 -1.18 -4.45 -1.47
N SER A 54 -0.21 -3.57 -1.71
CA SER A 54 0.56 -2.90 -0.65
C SER A 54 0.04 -1.48 -0.45
N ILE A 55 -0.03 -1.04 0.81
CA ILE A 55 -0.33 0.33 1.21
C ILE A 55 0.91 0.88 1.90
N ILE A 56 1.28 2.12 1.60
CA ILE A 56 2.48 2.76 2.16
C ILE A 56 2.21 4.24 2.37
N ALA A 57 2.66 4.78 3.52
CA ALA A 57 2.67 6.21 3.78
C ALA A 57 3.94 6.82 3.17
N LEU A 58 3.78 7.87 2.36
CA LEU A 58 4.87 8.57 1.68
C LEU A 58 4.81 10.05 2.01
N GLU A 59 5.97 10.66 2.12
CA GLU A 59 6.10 12.12 2.11
C GLU A 59 5.96 12.67 0.68
N GLU A 60 5.90 14.00 0.53
CA GLU A 60 5.76 14.67 -0.77
C GLU A 60 6.85 14.28 -1.79
N ASN A 61 8.04 13.90 -1.30
CA ASN A 61 9.15 13.44 -2.13
C ASN A 61 9.01 11.98 -2.62
N GLY A 62 7.91 11.30 -2.27
CA GLY A 62 7.64 9.91 -2.66
C GLY A 62 8.40 8.86 -1.88
N VAL A 63 9.01 9.22 -0.74
CA VAL A 63 9.77 8.32 0.14
C VAL A 63 9.09 8.26 1.51
N PRO A 64 9.05 7.09 2.19
CA PRO A 64 8.55 7.03 3.56
C PRO A 64 9.37 7.92 4.49
N ARG A 65 8.71 8.52 5.48
CA ARG A 65 9.37 9.34 6.51
C ARG A 65 10.49 8.54 7.19
N ASN A 66 11.67 9.14 7.30
CA ASN A 66 12.84 8.56 7.95
C ASN A 66 13.33 7.21 7.38
N TYR A 67 12.93 6.83 6.16
CA TYR A 67 13.30 5.55 5.57
C TYR A 67 14.82 5.30 5.58
N HIS A 68 15.25 4.19 6.17
CA HIS A 68 16.65 3.81 6.37
C HIS A 68 17.51 4.82 7.16
N GLN A 69 16.91 5.66 8.01
CA GLN A 69 17.61 6.62 8.85
C GLN A 69 17.53 6.23 10.33
N MET A 70 18.53 6.67 11.12
CA MET A 70 18.52 6.49 12.58
C MET A 70 17.39 7.26 13.29
N THR A 71 16.76 8.19 12.60
CA THR A 71 15.61 8.96 13.10
C THR A 71 14.29 8.20 12.98
N ASP A 72 14.28 7.00 12.37
CA ASP A 72 13.11 6.11 12.34
C ASP A 72 12.86 5.53 13.74
N THR A 73 12.19 6.33 14.55
CA THR A 73 11.97 6.11 15.98
C THR A 73 10.48 6.19 16.29
N PRO A 74 10.01 5.54 17.38
CA PRO A 74 8.59 5.57 17.75
C PRO A 74 8.00 6.98 17.89
N ASP A 75 8.81 7.94 18.35
CA ASP A 75 8.39 9.33 18.54
C ASP A 75 8.04 10.06 17.22
N CYS A 76 8.46 9.51 16.08
CA CYS A 76 8.16 10.05 14.75
C CYS A 76 6.90 9.44 14.10
N ILE A 77 6.22 8.52 14.79
CA ILE A 77 5.04 7.83 14.25
C ILE A 77 3.80 8.71 14.39
N ASP A 78 3.16 9.02 13.26
CA ASP A 78 1.79 9.54 13.25
C ASP A 78 0.78 8.40 13.42
N MET A 79 0.26 8.26 14.64
CA MET A 79 -0.70 7.22 14.98
C MET A 79 -2.04 7.34 14.23
N ASP A 80 -2.44 8.56 13.83
CA ASP A 80 -3.68 8.73 13.04
C ASP A 80 -3.49 8.12 11.65
N THR A 81 -2.31 8.29 11.05
CA THR A 81 -1.97 7.62 9.78
C THR A 81 -1.97 6.10 9.92
N VAL A 82 -1.42 5.56 11.01
CA VAL A 82 -1.41 4.12 11.27
C VAL A 82 -2.83 3.56 11.35
N VAL A 83 -3.71 4.19 12.14
CA VAL A 83 -5.10 3.75 12.30
C VAL A 83 -5.86 3.84 10.98
N ARG A 84 -5.74 4.97 10.25
CA ARG A 84 -6.39 5.13 8.93
C ARG A 84 -5.93 4.06 7.93
N ALA A 85 -4.64 3.75 7.88
CA ALA A 85 -4.09 2.74 6.99
C ALA A 85 -4.63 1.34 7.33
N ALA A 86 -4.69 1.00 8.62
CA ALA A 86 -5.27 -0.27 9.08
C ALA A 86 -6.77 -0.38 8.69
N ASP A 87 -7.54 0.68 8.95
CA ASP A 87 -8.97 0.72 8.61
C ASP A 87 -9.21 0.61 7.09
N PHE A 88 -8.38 1.27 6.28
CA PHE A 88 -8.44 1.14 4.82
C PHE A 88 -8.14 -0.29 4.38
N GLY A 89 -7.09 -0.92 4.93
CA GLY A 89 -6.73 -2.30 4.63
C GLY A 89 -7.85 -3.29 4.98
N VAL A 90 -8.49 -3.13 6.14
CA VAL A 90 -9.66 -3.94 6.54
C VAL A 90 -10.82 -3.75 5.59
N ALA A 91 -11.13 -2.50 5.20
CA ALA A 91 -12.20 -2.22 4.25
C ALA A 91 -11.93 -2.85 2.88
N ALA A 92 -10.70 -2.76 2.38
CA ALA A 92 -10.29 -3.37 1.11
C ALA A 92 -10.42 -4.90 1.15
N ALA A 93 -9.94 -5.53 2.22
CA ALA A 93 -10.04 -6.97 2.40
C ALA A 93 -11.50 -7.44 2.48
N ARG A 94 -12.36 -6.76 3.25
CA ARG A 94 -13.78 -7.09 3.36
C ARG A 94 -14.51 -6.96 2.03
N PHE A 95 -14.25 -5.88 1.30
CA PHE A 95 -14.87 -5.67 -0.01
C PHE A 95 -14.45 -6.77 -1.00
N ALA A 96 -13.15 -7.11 -1.02
CA ALA A 96 -12.62 -8.16 -1.88
C ALA A 96 -13.25 -9.53 -1.55
N LEU A 97 -13.38 -9.87 -0.27
CA LEU A 97 -14.01 -11.12 0.17
C LEU A 97 -15.50 -11.18 -0.19
N ALA A 98 -16.24 -10.09 0.00
CA ALA A 98 -17.66 -10.02 -0.35
C ALA A 98 -17.92 -10.09 -1.86
N SER A 99 -16.89 -9.97 -2.69
CA SER A 99 -16.98 -10.11 -4.16
C SER A 99 -16.70 -11.55 -4.62
N LEU A 100 -16.40 -12.48 -3.70
CA LEU A 100 -16.16 -13.91 -3.96
C LEU A 100 -17.39 -14.79 -3.70
N ASP A 101 -18.43 -14.22 -3.09
CA ASP A 101 -19.75 -14.84 -2.87
C ASP A 101 -20.72 -14.49 -4.02
#